data_AF-X0XHT2-F1
#
_entry.id   AF-X0XHT2-F1
#
_cell.length_a   1.000
_cell.length_b   1.000
_cell.length_c   1.000
_cell.angle_alpha   90.00
_cell.angle_beta   90.00
_cell.angle_gamma   90.00
#
_symmetry.space_group_name_H-M   'P 1'
#
loop_
_entity.id
_entity.type
_entity.pdbx_description
1 polymer ?
#
loop_
_entity_poly.entity_id
_entity_poly.type
_entity_poly.pdbx_seq_one_letter_code
_entity_poly.pdbx_strand_id
1 'polypeptide(L)'
;MTQHKQQRIGVFVDVQNMYYSARNLYGAKVNFREILKEAVKGRNIIRAIAYVIKADIKEESNFFDALNKIGFEIRSKDLQKFFGGHKK
;
A
#
# COMPACT_ATOMS: atom_id res chain seq x y z
N MET A 1 -5.12 11.65 -23.17
CA MET A 1 -5.17 10.18 -23.36
C MET A 1 -6.62 9.73 -23.20
N THR A 2 -7.13 8.91 -24.10
CA THR A 2 -8.50 8.40 -24.02
C THR A 2 -8.62 7.40 -22.88
N GLN A 3 -9.50 7.66 -21.92
CA GLN A 3 -9.70 6.79 -20.76
C GLN A 3 -10.92 5.90 -20.98
N HIS A 4 -10.69 4.58 -21.12
CA HIS A 4 -11.76 3.63 -21.36
C HIS A 4 -12.47 3.27 -20.05
N LYS A 5 -13.73 3.71 -19.88
CA LYS A 5 -14.50 3.50 -18.64
C LYS A 5 -14.59 2.03 -18.21
N GLN A 6 -14.73 1.12 -19.17
CA GLN A 6 -14.87 -0.32 -18.89
C GLN A 6 -13.53 -1.04 -18.64
N GLN A 7 -12.40 -0.34 -18.74
CA GLN A 7 -11.09 -0.93 -18.50
C GLN A 7 -11.02 -1.50 -17.08
N ARG A 8 -10.55 -2.74 -16.97
CA ARG A 8 -10.38 -3.45 -15.71
C ARG A 8 -9.02 -3.07 -15.10
N ILE A 9 -9.01 -2.65 -13.84
CA ILE A 9 -7.81 -2.14 -13.16
C ILE A 9 -7.45 -3.03 -11.97
N GLY A 10 -6.18 -3.42 -11.89
CA GLY A 10 -5.56 -3.95 -10.68
C GLY A 10 -4.60 -2.91 -10.10
N VAL A 11 -4.63 -2.72 -8.78
CA VAL A 11 -3.71 -1.83 -8.06
C VAL A 11 -2.89 -2.67 -7.08
N PHE A 12 -1.57 -2.57 -7.15
CA PHE A 12 -0.64 -3.31 -6.30
C PHE A 12 0.36 -2.33 -5.71
N VAL A 13 0.40 -2.24 -4.39
CA VAL A 13 1.14 -1.21 -3.67
C VAL A 13 2.17 -1.85 -2.76
N ASP A 14 3.44 -1.50 -2.95
CA ASP A 14 4.49 -1.72 -1.96
C ASP A 14 4.46 -0.57 -0.95
N VAL A 15 3.85 -0.82 0.20
CA VAL A 15 3.60 0.23 1.20
C VAL A 15 4.90 0.73 1.83
N GLN A 16 5.87 -0.17 2.05
CA GLN A 16 7.15 0.22 2.64
C GLN A 16 7.94 1.10 1.68
N ASN A 17 8.04 0.70 0.41
CA ASN A 17 8.73 1.49 -0.59
C ASN A 17 8.13 2.90 -0.67
N MET A 18 6.81 3.02 -0.82
CA MET A 18 6.15 4.32 -0.89
C MET A 18 6.33 5.15 0.38
N TYR A 19 6.26 4.52 1.56
CA TYR A 19 6.46 5.19 2.84
C TYR A 19 7.86 5.81 2.94
N TYR A 20 8.92 5.02 2.70
CA TYR A 20 10.29 5.51 2.80
C TYR A 20 10.61 6.53 1.71
N SER A 21 10.13 6.33 0.49
CA SER A 21 10.28 7.32 -0.59
C SER A 21 9.62 8.65 -0.23
N ALA A 22 8.40 8.65 0.32
CA ALA A 22 7.73 9.89 0.70
C ALA A 22 8.42 10.62 1.85
N ARG A 23 8.91 9.87 2.84
CA ARG A 23 9.65 10.44 3.97
C ARG A 23 11.00 11.01 3.55
N ASN A 24 11.74 10.30 2.70
CA ASN A 24 13.10 10.69 2.32
C ASN A 24 13.13 11.80 1.26
N LEU A 25 12.23 11.75 0.28
CA LEU A 25 12.21 12.73 -0.82
C LEU A 25 11.40 13.98 -0.48
N TYR A 26 10.36 13.85 0.35
CA TYR A 26 9.39 14.92 0.57
C TYR A 26 9.13 15.22 2.05
N GLY A 27 9.75 14.51 2.99
CA GLY A 27 9.48 14.68 4.43
C GLY A 27 8.04 14.34 4.84
N ALA A 28 7.24 13.76 3.95
CA ALA A 28 5.79 13.70 4.06
C ALA A 28 5.25 12.28 4.25
N LYS A 29 3.95 12.16 4.56
CA LYS A 29 3.23 10.88 4.61
C LYS A 29 2.47 10.66 3.30
N VAL A 30 2.40 9.40 2.89
CA VAL A 30 1.64 8.98 1.70
C VAL A 30 0.14 9.02 1.97
N ASN A 31 -0.63 9.58 1.04
CA ASN A 31 -2.10 9.52 1.06
C ASN A 31 -2.60 8.39 0.15
N PHE A 32 -2.77 7.20 0.72
CA PHE A 32 -3.21 6.00 -0.01
C PHE A 32 -4.63 6.11 -0.58
N ARG A 33 -5.50 6.96 0.00
CA ARG A 33 -6.85 7.20 -0.53
C ARG A 33 -6.79 7.90 -1.87
N GLU A 34 -6.04 8.99 -1.96
CA GLU A 34 -5.91 9.72 -3.23
C GLU A 34 -5.15 8.90 -4.27
N ILE A 35 -4.16 8.09 -3.87
CA ILE A 35 -3.50 7.15 -4.79
C ILE A 35 -4.50 6.17 -5.40
N LEU A 36 -5.35 5.53 -4.59
CA LEU A 36 -6.32 4.57 -5.11
C LEU A 36 -7.33 5.26 -6.05
N LYS A 37 -7.84 6.42 -5.64
CA LYS A 37 -8.76 7.22 -6.46
C LYS A 37 -8.15 7.62 -7.81
N GLU A 38 -6.91 8.09 -7.80
CA GLU A 38 -6.18 8.51 -9.00
C GLU A 38 -5.74 7.33 -9.87
N ALA A 39 -5.41 6.18 -9.27
CA ALA A 39 -5.12 4.96 -10.00
C ALA A 39 -6.38 4.41 -10.69
N VAL A 40 -7.54 4.47 -10.03
CA VAL A 40 -8.79 3.93 -10.57
C VAL A 40 -9.45 4.89 -11.57
N LYS A 41 -9.54 6.19 -11.26
CA LYS A 41 -10.19 7.22 -12.12
C LYS A 41 -11.58 6.80 -12.62
N GLY A 42 -12.40 6.23 -11.73
CA GLY A 42 -13.76 5.80 -12.05
C GLY A 42 -13.87 4.61 -13.01
N ARG A 43 -12.79 3.86 -13.23
CA ARG A 43 -12.78 2.61 -14.00
C ARG A 43 -13.13 1.39 -13.13
N ASN A 44 -13.34 0.25 -13.78
CA ASN A 44 -13.70 -0.99 -13.10
C ASN A 44 -12.50 -1.60 -12.36
N ILE A 45 -12.39 -1.34 -11.05
CA ILE A 45 -11.37 -1.99 -10.22
C ILE A 45 -11.71 -3.46 -9.98
N ILE A 46 -10.73 -4.33 -10.19
CA ILE A 46 -10.84 -5.78 -9.95
C ILE A 46 -10.21 -6.16 -8.62
N ARG A 47 -9.03 -5.60 -8.30
CA ARG A 47 -8.33 -5.79 -7.03
C ARG A 47 -7.49 -4.56 -6.69
N ALA A 48 -7.41 -4.24 -5.40
CA ALA A 48 -6.41 -3.35 -4.83
C ALA A 48 -5.70 -4.11 -3.71
N ILE A 49 -4.40 -4.33 -3.84
CA ILE A 49 -3.60 -5.07 -2.86
C ILE A 49 -2.51 -4.16 -2.30
N ALA A 50 -2.45 -4.07 -0.98
CA ALA A 50 -1.38 -3.41 -0.25
C ALA A 50 -0.46 -4.45 0.39
N TYR A 51 0.79 -4.51 -0.07
CA TYR A 51 1.82 -5.34 0.51
C TYR A 51 2.48 -4.60 1.66
N VAL A 52 2.39 -5.19 2.85
CA VAL A 52 2.91 -4.63 4.10
C VAL A 52 3.87 -5.62 4.75
N ILE A 53 4.81 -5.12 5.53
CA ILE A 53 5.62 -5.96 6.42
C ILE A 53 5.07 -5.78 7.82
N LYS A 54 4.76 -6.88 8.51
CA LYS A 54 4.34 -6.84 9.92
C LYS A 54 5.53 -6.53 10.82
N ALA A 55 5.37 -5.52 11.67
CA ALA A 55 6.25 -5.24 12.80
C ALA A 55 5.41 -5.20 14.08
N ASP A 56 5.84 -5.87 15.16
CA ASP A 56 5.12 -5.94 16.44
C ASP A 56 5.00 -4.57 17.15
N ILE A 57 4.21 -3.66 16.61
CA ILE A 57 3.97 -2.32 17.15
C ILE A 57 2.49 -2.00 17.04
N LYS A 58 1.91 -1.52 18.15
CA LYS A 58 0.47 -1.25 18.29
C LYS A 58 -0.08 -0.21 17.29
N GLU A 59 0.78 0.66 16.77
CA GLU A 59 0.40 1.67 15.77
C GLU A 59 0.10 1.07 14.38
N GLU A 60 0.59 -0.15 14.13
CA GLU A 60 0.44 -0.84 12.85
C GLU A 60 -1.01 -1.29 12.58
N SER A 61 -1.72 -1.76 13.61
CA SER A 61 -3.11 -2.21 13.47
C SER A 61 -4.03 -1.09 12.97
N ASN A 62 -3.88 0.12 13.53
CA ASN A 62 -4.67 1.29 13.12
C ASN A 62 -4.41 1.68 11.65
N PHE A 63 -3.16 1.54 11.20
CA PHE A 63 -2.79 1.84 9.82
C PHE A 63 -3.34 0.79 8.84
N PHE A 64 -3.28 -0.49 9.20
CA PHE A 64 -3.89 -1.56 8.42
C PHE A 64 -5.42 -1.41 8.34
N ASP A 65 -6.08 -1.07 9.44
CA ASP A 65 -7.51 -0.78 9.43
C ASP A 65 -7.86 0.40 8.51
N ALA A 66 -7.00 1.42 8.47
CA ALA A 66 -7.17 2.54 7.56
C ALA A 66 -7.04 2.11 6.09
N LEU A 67 -6.05 1.27 5.74
CA LEU A 67 -5.88 0.73 4.38
C LEU A 67 -7.08 -0.13 3.95
N ASN A 68 -7.57 -1.00 4.84
CA ASN A 68 -8.78 -1.79 4.60
C ASN A 68 -9.99 -0.89 4.35
N LYS A 69 -10.20 0.15 5.18
CA LYS A 69 -11.30 1.13 5.02
C LYS A 69 -11.19 1.95 3.72
N ILE A 70 -9.99 2.14 3.19
CA ILE A 70 -9.77 2.79 1.89
C ILE A 70 -10.17 1.87 0.74
N GLY A 71 -10.14 0.55 0.94
CA GLY A 71 -10.50 -0.46 -0.08
C GLY A 71 -9.33 -1.31 -0.56
N PHE A 72 -8.19 -1.30 0.14
CA PHE A 72 -7.09 -2.23 -0.12
C PHE A 72 -7.31 -3.56 0.61
N GLU A 73 -7.04 -4.64 -0.09
CA GLU A 73 -6.79 -5.96 0.50
C GLU A 73 -5.35 -5.99 1.01
N ILE A 74 -5.16 -6.31 2.29
CA ILE A 74 -3.83 -6.32 2.89
C ILE A 74 -3.18 -7.69 2.71
N ARG A 75 -1.94 -7.68 2.20
CA ARG A 75 -1.06 -8.86 2.13
C ARG A 75 0.17 -8.59 2.97
N SER A 76 0.19 -9.14 4.18
CA SER A 76 1.33 -9.01 5.08
C SER A 76 2.38 -10.08 4.82
N LYS A 77 3.65 -9.69 4.85
CA LYS A 77 4.79 -10.62 4.98
C LYS A 77 5.41 -10.47 6.35
N ASP A 78 5.72 -11.58 7.00
CA ASP A 78 6.43 -11.57 8.27
C ASP A 78 7.89 -11.21 8.04
N LEU A 79 8.45 -10.42 8.96
CA LEU A 79 9.83 -9.97 8.87
C LEU A 79 10.78 -11.16 9.04
N GLN A 80 11.55 -11.48 7.99
CA GLN A 80 12.40 -12.65 8.01
C GLN A 80 13.70 -12.30 8.75
N LYS A 81 13.89 -12.90 9.94
CA LYS A 81 15.13 -12.78 10.72
C LYS A 81 16.12 -13.81 10.18
N PHE A 82 17.19 -13.36 9.52
CA PHE A 82 18.28 -14.24 9.10
C PHE A 82 19.23 -14.50 10.28
N PHE A 83 19.79 -15.71 10.37
CA PHE A 83 20.66 -16.17 11.47
C PHE A 83 21.86 -15.25 11.77
N GLY A 84 22.25 -14.39 10.82
CA GLY A 84 23.31 -13.38 10.99
C GLY A 84 22.86 -12.05 11.59
N GLY A 85 21.64 -11.93 12.12
CA GLY A 85 21.13 -10.68 12.72
C GLY A 85 20.62 -9.64 11.71
N HIS A 86 20.85 -9.85 10.41
CA HIS A 86 20.27 -9.04 9.35
C HIS A 86 18.76 -9.28 9.22
N LYS A 87 18.01 -8.18 9.13
CA LYS A 87 16.55 -8.14 8.94
C LYS A 87 16.24 -7.70 7.51
N LYS A 88 15.39 -8.43 6.79
CA LYS A 88 14.95 -8.07 5.43
C LYS A 88 13.49 -8.46 5.19
#